data_AF-A0A4Q3N2X7-F1
#
_entry.id   AF-A0A4Q3N2X7-F1
#
_cell.length_a   1.000
_cell.length_b   1.000
_cell.length_c   1.000
_cell.angle_alpha   90.00
_cell.angle_beta   90.00
_cell.angle_gamma   90.00
#
_symmetry.space_group_name_H-M   'P 1'
#
loop_
_entity.id
_entity.type
_entity.pdbx_description
1 polymer ?
#
loop_
_entity_poly.entity_id
_entity_poly.type
_entity_poly.pdbx_seq_one_letter_code
_entity_poly.pdbx_strand_id
1 'polypeptide(L)'
;MFILGWLVNRYLVRTTSVIYYSRAIEDKIQDKEEDFEELARDTALLQSLVDGTYAGKTLDDLLLKNKKYGIFIYDDDTAFDRQLRFWNTHDIAPYIVWEDRDTVSLVSLTSGRYVHVNRNVTLANNKRYTVEALIPVLTQYFVQNSNFRREFYDYPGAEKLIDISVKPTNYPVTSYKGQPLFYLSELQLEDRQHNWWSFLFVIAGVFLIIIYVHQESNVIHYKYGLWSGAGFMGLCILLMRIIVYYYPQFLSLRQFELFDPVIYNSSFVLSSLGDLLINALLASWLMLFINRRIATVGIRPFPEKWKNWVCVIVLLGIMVVATFLFADIIQSLVADAKISFNVTNIENLTRYSFIGFAILASLALSYFFLAQILLTVCGKLIYGNYYVSLIISAFIGLLLLSFTRNPGVVELNLYVLLWLLLFLMMIQQQLFSGLRFRLNVSEVLFWLFVF
;
A
#
# COMPACT_ATOMS: atom_id res chain seq x y z
N MET A 1 -16.35 -5.28 -13.06
CA MET A 1 -15.31 -5.50 -12.03
C MET A 1 -14.84 -4.19 -11.41
N PHE A 2 -14.29 -3.24 -12.16
CA PHE A 2 -13.87 -1.94 -11.61
C PHE A 2 -14.99 -1.17 -10.89
N ILE A 3 -16.19 -1.11 -11.47
CA ILE A 3 -17.38 -0.49 -10.84
C ILE A 3 -17.77 -1.21 -9.54
N LEU A 4 -17.67 -2.55 -9.51
CA LEU A 4 -17.96 -3.35 -8.30
C LEU A 4 -16.93 -3.08 -7.20
N GLY A 5 -15.64 -3.02 -7.54
CA GLY A 5 -14.58 -2.65 -6.60
C GLY A 5 -14.79 -1.25 -6.02
N TRP A 6 -15.12 -0.28 -6.87
CA TRP A 6 -15.43 1.08 -6.45
C TRP A 6 -16.65 1.14 -5.52
N LEU A 7 -17.74 0.47 -5.86
CA LEU A 7 -18.95 0.39 -5.03
C LEU A 7 -18.67 -0.25 -3.67
N VAL A 8 -17.91 -1.34 -3.63
CA VAL A 8 -17.53 -2.03 -2.40
C VAL A 8 -16.67 -1.13 -1.49
N ASN A 9 -15.73 -0.39 -2.06
CA ASN A 9 -14.92 0.56 -1.29
C ASN A 9 -15.75 1.74 -0.76
N ARG A 10 -16.66 2.29 -1.59
CA ARG A 10 -17.45 3.49 -1.25
C ARG A 10 -18.56 3.21 -0.24
N TYR A 11 -19.29 2.10 -0.38
CA TYR A 11 -20.56 1.89 0.33
C TYR A 11 -20.51 0.86 1.47
N LEU A 12 -19.64 -0.16 1.42
CA LEU A 12 -19.67 -1.21 2.44
C LEU A 12 -18.85 -0.87 3.71
N VAL A 13 -17.84 0.01 3.61
CA VAL A 13 -16.86 0.21 4.69
C VAL A 13 -16.92 1.61 5.32
N ARG A 14 -17.07 2.68 4.51
CA ARG A 14 -16.99 4.06 5.02
C ARG A 14 -18.18 4.46 5.89
N THR A 15 -19.41 4.30 5.39
CA THR A 15 -20.62 4.76 6.11
C THR A 15 -21.03 3.84 7.27
N THR A 16 -20.67 2.56 7.22
CA THR A 16 -21.09 1.59 8.24
C THR A 16 -20.28 1.71 9.52
N SER A 17 -19.00 2.10 9.43
CA SER A 17 -18.08 2.08 10.57
C SER A 17 -18.39 3.14 11.62
N VAL A 18 -18.56 4.41 11.24
CA VAL A 18 -18.79 5.49 12.20
C VAL A 18 -20.16 5.38 12.88
N ILE A 19 -21.19 4.97 12.13
CA ILE A 19 -22.52 4.69 12.69
C ILE A 19 -22.44 3.54 13.70
N TYR A 20 -21.71 2.47 13.37
CA TYR A 20 -21.53 1.34 14.26
C TYR A 20 -20.83 1.75 15.56
N TYR A 21 -19.68 2.45 15.47
CA TYR A 21 -18.94 2.87 16.66
C TYR A 21 -19.70 3.90 17.49
N SER A 22 -20.43 4.83 16.86
CA SER A 22 -21.27 5.80 17.58
C SER A 22 -22.30 5.09 18.46
N ARG A 23 -23.04 4.12 17.90
CA ARG A 23 -24.02 3.35 18.66
C ARG A 23 -23.37 2.47 19.72
N ALA A 24 -22.30 1.76 19.36
CA ALA A 24 -21.64 0.84 20.28
C ALA A 24 -21.03 1.55 21.49
N ILE A 25 -20.39 2.71 21.28
CA ILE A 25 -19.84 3.55 22.36
C ILE A 25 -20.96 4.16 23.19
N GLU A 26 -22.03 4.64 22.55
CA GLU A 26 -23.21 5.18 23.23
C GLU A 26 -23.86 4.14 24.14
N ASP A 27 -24.19 2.95 23.63
CA ASP A 27 -24.78 1.86 24.39
C ASP A 27 -23.92 1.53 25.63
N LYS A 28 -22.60 1.45 25.47
CA LYS A 28 -21.68 1.14 26.59
C LYS A 28 -21.57 2.25 27.63
N ILE A 29 -21.72 3.51 27.23
CA ILE A 29 -21.75 4.63 28.17
C ILE A 29 -23.08 4.62 28.91
N GLN A 30 -24.19 4.43 28.22
CA GLN A 30 -25.53 4.38 28.82
C GLN A 30 -25.66 3.21 29.81
N ASP A 31 -25.19 2.01 29.44
CA ASP A 31 -25.14 0.85 30.34
C ASP A 31 -24.41 1.19 31.67
N LYS A 32 -23.30 1.93 31.59
CA LYS A 32 -22.47 2.30 32.76
C LYS A 32 -23.09 3.46 33.55
N GLU A 33 -23.74 4.40 32.89
CA GLU A 33 -24.51 5.47 33.53
C GLU A 33 -25.70 4.88 34.32
N GLU A 34 -26.44 3.94 33.75
CA GLU A 34 -27.57 3.27 34.41
C GLU A 34 -27.11 2.45 35.63
N ASP A 35 -26.03 1.66 35.50
CA ASP A 35 -25.47 0.91 36.64
C ASP A 35 -24.98 1.85 37.75
N PHE A 36 -24.41 3.00 37.40
CA PHE A 36 -24.02 4.01 38.38
C PHE A 36 -25.23 4.66 39.07
N GLU A 37 -26.31 4.92 38.35
CA GLU A 37 -27.57 5.43 38.94
C GLU A 37 -28.18 4.46 39.93
N GLU A 38 -28.13 3.15 39.65
CA GLU A 38 -28.55 2.12 40.59
C GLU A 38 -27.67 2.13 41.85
N LEU A 39 -26.35 2.22 41.69
CA LEU A 39 -25.40 2.32 42.80
C LEU A 39 -25.61 3.59 43.64
N ALA A 40 -25.86 4.73 43.00
CA ALA A 40 -26.09 6.00 43.68
C ALA A 40 -27.41 6.01 44.50
N ARG A 41 -28.37 5.16 44.15
CA ARG A 41 -29.64 5.00 44.90
C ARG A 41 -29.52 4.06 46.10
N ASP A 42 -28.51 3.18 46.13
CA ASP A 42 -28.29 2.26 47.24
C ASP A 42 -27.58 2.98 48.40
N THR A 43 -28.37 3.71 49.20
CA THR A 43 -27.86 4.45 50.36
C THR A 43 -27.22 3.54 51.41
N ALA A 44 -27.62 2.26 51.49
CA ALA A 44 -27.05 1.33 52.46
C ALA A 44 -25.64 0.90 52.03
N LEU A 45 -25.46 0.61 50.75
CA LEU A 45 -24.15 0.34 50.17
C LEU A 45 -23.24 1.56 50.29
N LEU A 46 -23.69 2.75 49.89
CA LEU A 46 -22.90 3.98 49.99
C LEU A 46 -22.46 4.28 51.42
N GLN A 47 -23.36 4.13 52.41
CA GLN A 47 -23.01 4.29 53.82
C GLN A 47 -21.91 3.29 54.23
N SER A 48 -22.01 2.02 53.82
CA SER A 48 -20.99 1.02 54.13
C SER A 48 -19.63 1.34 53.52
N LEU A 49 -19.60 1.94 52.32
CA LEU A 49 -18.38 2.37 51.62
C LEU A 49 -17.70 3.54 52.33
N VAL A 50 -18.49 4.53 52.78
CA VAL A 50 -17.98 5.69 53.52
C VAL A 50 -17.44 5.28 54.90
N ASP A 51 -18.15 4.40 55.60
CA ASP A 51 -17.77 3.95 56.95
C ASP A 51 -16.66 2.88 56.94
N GLY A 52 -16.32 2.33 55.77
CA GLY A 52 -15.33 1.25 55.64
C GLY A 52 -15.80 -0.10 56.19
N THR A 53 -17.11 -0.33 56.29
CA THR A 53 -17.72 -1.53 56.90
C THR A 53 -18.15 -2.59 55.89
N TYR A 54 -17.80 -2.41 54.61
CA TYR A 54 -18.17 -3.30 53.51
C TYR A 54 -17.42 -4.65 53.54
N ALA A 55 -18.06 -5.70 53.01
CA ALA A 55 -17.43 -7.01 52.85
C ALA A 55 -16.42 -7.02 51.68
N GLY A 56 -15.37 -7.85 51.78
CA GLY A 56 -14.36 -7.95 50.71
C GLY A 56 -14.94 -8.33 49.34
N LYS A 57 -15.95 -9.20 49.32
CA LYS A 57 -16.67 -9.57 48.08
C LYS A 57 -17.36 -8.38 47.43
N THR A 58 -17.96 -7.50 48.24
CA THR A 58 -18.61 -6.27 47.77
C THR A 58 -17.57 -5.31 47.17
N LEU A 59 -16.38 -5.21 47.78
CA LEU A 59 -15.30 -4.41 47.21
C LEU A 59 -14.84 -4.98 45.86
N ASP A 60 -14.63 -6.30 45.78
CA ASP A 60 -14.22 -6.96 44.53
C ASP A 60 -15.19 -6.69 43.38
N ASP A 61 -16.50 -6.75 43.65
CA ASP A 61 -17.54 -6.46 42.65
C ASP A 61 -17.54 -4.98 42.20
N LEU A 62 -17.07 -4.06 43.05
CA LEU A 62 -16.98 -2.62 42.77
C LEU A 62 -15.68 -2.18 42.10
N LEU A 63 -14.66 -3.04 42.05
CA LEU A 63 -13.37 -2.71 41.42
C LEU A 63 -13.54 -2.36 39.94
N LEU A 64 -12.66 -1.50 39.43
CA LEU A 64 -12.66 -1.06 38.03
C LEU A 64 -12.67 -2.22 37.02
N LYS A 65 -12.05 -3.36 37.36
CA LYS A 65 -12.04 -4.55 36.50
C LYS A 65 -13.46 -5.08 36.19
N ASN A 66 -14.36 -4.96 37.16
CA ASN A 66 -15.72 -5.48 37.08
C ASN A 66 -16.70 -4.38 36.64
N LYS A 67 -16.64 -3.20 37.28
CA LYS A 67 -17.54 -2.07 36.97
C LYS A 67 -17.16 -1.31 35.70
N LYS A 68 -15.88 -1.32 35.30
CA LYS A 68 -15.36 -0.61 34.11
C LYS A 68 -15.57 0.92 34.10
N TYR A 69 -15.86 1.51 35.25
CA TYR A 69 -15.83 2.96 35.50
C TYR A 69 -15.27 3.25 36.90
N GLY A 70 -14.68 4.44 37.07
CA GLY A 70 -14.16 4.91 38.35
C GLY A 70 -15.27 5.46 39.23
N ILE A 71 -15.26 5.13 40.52
CA ILE A 71 -16.20 5.61 41.54
C ILE A 71 -15.40 6.42 42.56
N PHE A 72 -15.90 7.60 42.91
CA PHE A 72 -15.32 8.47 43.93
C PHE A 72 -16.43 9.01 44.83
N ILE A 73 -16.23 8.98 46.16
CA ILE A 73 -17.19 9.50 47.13
C ILE A 73 -16.51 10.58 47.97
N TYR A 74 -17.10 11.77 48.02
CA TYR A 74 -16.60 12.91 48.76
C TYR A 74 -17.57 13.30 49.87
N ASP A 75 -17.01 13.71 51.00
CA ASP A 75 -17.73 14.29 52.14
C ASP A 75 -17.79 15.82 51.96
N ASP A 76 -19.01 16.38 51.90
CA ASP A 76 -19.26 17.81 51.65
C ASP A 76 -19.33 18.65 52.94
N ASP A 77 -19.14 18.04 54.11
CA ASP A 77 -19.32 18.66 55.44
C ASP A 77 -18.15 19.59 55.85
N THR A 78 -17.03 19.58 55.11
CA THR A 78 -15.85 20.41 55.38
C THR A 78 -15.83 21.66 54.50
N ALA A 79 -16.09 22.82 55.11
CA ALA A 79 -16.26 24.14 54.47
C ALA A 79 -15.11 24.66 53.58
N PHE A 80 -13.98 23.95 53.47
CA PHE A 80 -12.80 24.40 52.71
C PHE A 80 -12.12 23.31 51.86
N ASP A 81 -12.52 22.04 51.95
CA ASP A 81 -11.93 20.96 51.13
C ASP A 81 -12.88 19.75 51.08
N ARG A 82 -13.28 19.27 49.90
CA ARG A 82 -14.11 18.05 49.77
C ARG A 82 -13.21 16.83 50.04
N GLN A 83 -13.43 16.14 51.15
CA GLN A 83 -12.57 15.01 51.53
C GLN A 83 -12.99 13.73 50.78
N LEU A 84 -12.07 13.16 49.99
CA LEU A 84 -12.27 11.86 49.33
C LEU A 84 -12.31 10.74 50.39
N ARG A 85 -13.47 10.09 50.53
CA ARG A 85 -13.71 9.00 51.49
C ARG A 85 -13.50 7.62 50.87
N PHE A 86 -13.82 7.47 49.59
CA PHE A 86 -13.75 6.18 48.90
C PHE A 86 -13.38 6.35 47.42
N TRP A 87 -12.60 5.41 46.90
CA TRP A 87 -12.35 5.25 45.47
C TRP A 87 -12.15 3.77 45.11
N ASN A 88 -12.54 3.37 43.90
CA ASN A 88 -12.44 1.97 43.44
C ASN A 88 -11.26 1.70 42.48
N THR A 89 -10.46 2.71 42.14
CA THR A 89 -9.37 2.60 41.15
C THR A 89 -8.17 3.49 41.44
N HIS A 90 -6.99 3.06 41.00
CA HIS A 90 -5.77 3.86 40.96
C HIS A 90 -5.41 4.33 39.54
N ASP A 91 -6.14 3.86 38.52
CA ASP A 91 -5.87 4.16 37.11
C ASP A 91 -6.41 5.52 36.67
N ILE A 92 -7.36 6.07 37.43
CA ILE A 92 -8.04 7.34 37.12
C ILE A 92 -7.81 8.29 38.30
N ALA A 93 -7.25 9.46 38.00
CA ALA A 93 -7.08 10.51 39.00
C ALA A 93 -8.46 11.10 39.39
N PRO A 94 -8.71 11.35 40.68
CA PRO A 94 -9.93 12.03 41.13
C PRO A 94 -10.06 13.41 40.47
N TYR A 95 -11.27 13.75 40.04
CA TYR A 95 -11.57 15.02 39.37
C TYR A 95 -12.55 15.83 40.22
N ILE A 96 -12.07 16.84 40.94
CA ILE A 96 -12.91 17.61 41.87
C ILE A 96 -13.70 18.69 41.11
N VAL A 97 -15.03 18.57 41.07
CA VAL A 97 -15.91 19.60 40.49
C VAL A 97 -16.74 20.27 41.59
N TRP A 98 -16.52 21.55 41.83
CA TRP A 98 -17.26 22.36 42.82
C TRP A 98 -18.72 22.69 42.42
N GLU A 99 -19.36 21.87 41.60
CA GLU A 99 -20.75 22.05 41.20
C GLU A 99 -21.68 21.39 42.23
N ASP A 100 -22.67 22.15 42.71
CA ASP A 100 -23.71 21.68 43.64
C ASP A 100 -24.90 21.00 42.92
N ARG A 101 -24.78 20.73 41.61
CA ARG A 101 -25.85 20.17 40.78
C ARG A 101 -25.45 18.84 40.19
N ASP A 102 -26.44 17.98 40.05
CA ASP A 102 -26.36 16.76 39.25
C ASP A 102 -26.02 17.10 37.80
N THR A 103 -24.78 16.80 37.39
CA THR A 103 -24.30 17.07 36.03
C THR A 103 -23.78 15.80 35.36
N VAL A 104 -23.91 15.77 34.03
CA VAL A 104 -23.31 14.76 33.16
C VAL A 104 -22.60 15.49 32.03
N SER A 105 -21.29 15.29 31.90
CA SER A 105 -20.48 16.01 30.90
C SER A 105 -19.22 15.25 30.50
N LEU A 106 -18.68 15.55 29.32
CA LEU A 106 -17.38 15.04 28.91
C LEU A 106 -16.27 15.88 29.55
N VAL A 107 -15.37 15.24 30.28
CA VAL A 107 -14.19 15.86 30.90
C VAL A 107 -12.90 15.31 30.29
N SER A 108 -11.84 16.13 30.28
CA SER A 108 -10.53 15.75 29.76
C SER A 108 -9.51 15.75 30.91
N LEU A 109 -8.95 14.58 31.18
CA LEU A 109 -7.90 14.34 32.18
C LEU A 109 -6.57 14.00 31.48
N THR A 110 -5.48 13.94 32.25
CA THR A 110 -4.14 13.61 31.74
C THR A 110 -4.03 12.18 31.19
N SER A 111 -4.92 11.28 31.65
CA SER A 111 -5.02 9.89 31.21
C SER A 111 -5.96 9.69 30.02
N GLY A 112 -6.78 10.68 29.67
CA GLY A 112 -7.77 10.53 28.59
C GLY A 112 -9.03 11.37 28.74
N ARG A 113 -10.06 11.03 27.97
CA ARG A 113 -11.39 11.63 28.05
C ARG A 113 -12.38 10.68 28.72
N TYR A 114 -13.20 11.26 29.60
CA TYR A 114 -14.13 10.54 30.45
C TYR A 114 -15.50 11.21 30.42
N VAL A 115 -16.56 10.44 30.52
CA VAL A 115 -17.88 10.97 30.88
C VAL A 115 -17.93 11.04 32.39
N HIS A 116 -18.13 12.24 32.90
CA HIS A 116 -18.25 12.53 34.33
C HIS A 116 -19.74 12.62 34.69
N VAL A 117 -20.15 11.82 35.68
CA VAL A 117 -21.50 11.81 36.25
C VAL A 117 -21.39 12.18 37.73
N ASN A 118 -22.09 13.22 38.15
CA ASN A 118 -22.13 13.65 39.56
C ASN A 118 -23.55 13.47 40.14
N ARG A 119 -23.67 12.87 41.33
CA ARG A 119 -24.89 12.79 42.12
C ARG A 119 -24.67 13.19 43.57
N ASN A 120 -25.51 14.08 44.07
CA ASN A 120 -25.52 14.48 45.48
C ASN A 120 -26.48 13.58 46.28
N VAL A 121 -25.96 12.92 47.32
CA VAL A 121 -26.70 11.99 48.17
C VAL A 121 -26.62 12.43 49.62
N THR A 122 -27.73 12.34 50.36
CA THR A 122 -27.73 12.56 51.82
C THR A 122 -27.77 11.21 52.51
N LEU A 123 -26.76 10.92 53.32
CA LEU A 123 -26.63 9.65 54.04
C LEU A 123 -26.94 9.82 55.53
N ALA A 124 -26.65 8.81 56.36
CA ALA A 124 -26.99 8.82 57.78
C ALA A 124 -26.46 10.09 58.50
N ASN A 125 -27.19 10.57 59.50
CA ASN A 125 -26.95 11.82 60.22
C ASN A 125 -27.14 13.11 59.39
N ASN A 126 -27.89 13.04 58.28
CA ASN A 126 -28.22 14.19 57.43
C ASN A 126 -26.99 14.88 56.82
N LYS A 127 -25.90 14.12 56.66
CA LYS A 127 -24.66 14.56 56.02
C LYS A 127 -24.75 14.40 54.52
N ARG A 128 -24.22 15.38 53.78
CA ARG A 128 -24.19 15.41 52.32
C ARG A 128 -22.90 14.81 51.80
N TYR A 129 -23.05 13.98 50.78
CA TYR A 129 -21.95 13.38 50.05
C TYR A 129 -22.16 13.59 48.57
N THR A 130 -21.05 13.82 47.86
CA THR A 130 -21.02 13.86 46.40
C THR A 130 -20.47 12.52 45.92
N VAL A 131 -21.24 11.80 45.10
CA VAL A 131 -20.82 10.55 44.46
C VAL A 131 -20.55 10.85 42.98
N GLU A 132 -19.32 10.59 42.55
CA GLU A 132 -18.86 10.84 41.19
C GLU A 132 -18.50 9.53 40.49
N ALA A 133 -18.91 9.42 39.23
CA ALA A 133 -18.47 8.39 38.30
C ALA A 133 -17.65 8.99 37.15
N LEU A 134 -16.52 8.33 36.85
CA LEU A 134 -15.70 8.62 35.68
C LEU A 134 -15.71 7.42 34.74
N ILE A 135 -16.50 7.52 33.66
CA ILE A 135 -16.64 6.48 32.64
C ILE A 135 -15.59 6.73 31.54
N PRO A 136 -14.61 5.85 31.34
CA PRO A 136 -13.58 6.03 30.33
C PRO A 136 -14.16 5.93 28.91
N VAL A 137 -13.83 6.89 28.06
CA VAL A 137 -14.23 6.92 26.63
C VAL A 137 -13.03 6.74 25.72
N LEU A 138 -11.98 7.53 25.96
CA LEU A 138 -10.78 7.55 25.13
C LEU A 138 -9.55 7.65 26.02
N THR A 139 -8.68 6.65 25.99
CA THR A 139 -7.37 6.72 26.64
C THR A 139 -6.46 7.58 25.77
N GLN A 140 -5.86 8.63 26.33
CA GLN A 140 -4.95 9.51 25.60
C GLN A 140 -3.92 10.12 26.54
N TYR A 141 -2.72 9.55 26.54
CA TYR A 141 -1.59 10.02 27.33
C TYR A 141 -0.75 11.05 26.58
N PHE A 142 -0.07 11.92 27.33
CA PHE A 142 0.87 12.92 26.78
C PHE A 142 2.04 12.27 26.03
N VAL A 143 2.55 11.13 26.54
CA VAL A 143 3.59 10.33 25.88
C VAL A 143 2.94 9.06 25.32
N GLN A 144 3.05 8.86 23.99
CA GLN A 144 2.51 7.68 23.31
C GLN A 144 3.64 6.73 22.91
N ASN A 145 3.50 5.44 23.24
CA ASN A 145 4.44 4.39 22.86
C ASN A 145 3.71 3.07 22.58
N SER A 146 4.44 1.96 22.42
CA SER A 146 3.83 0.65 22.15
C SER A 146 2.85 0.18 23.22
N ASN A 147 2.97 0.67 24.46
CA ASN A 147 2.17 0.29 25.63
C ASN A 147 1.14 1.36 26.02
N PHE A 148 1.39 2.64 25.70
CA PHE A 148 0.49 3.76 25.95
C PHE A 148 -0.01 4.30 24.61
N ARG A 149 -1.12 3.75 24.13
CA ARG A 149 -1.71 4.13 22.85
C ARG A 149 -2.95 4.97 23.07
N ARG A 150 -3.20 5.85 22.10
CA ARG A 150 -4.50 6.50 21.98
C ARG A 150 -5.50 5.45 21.50
N GLU A 151 -6.52 5.13 22.28
CA GLU A 151 -7.51 4.12 21.91
C GLU A 151 -8.85 4.40 22.58
N PHE A 152 -9.95 4.00 21.92
CA PHE A 152 -11.27 4.04 22.54
C PHE A 152 -11.38 2.89 23.53
N TYR A 153 -11.90 3.20 24.72
CA TYR A 153 -12.07 2.20 25.78
C TYR A 153 -13.04 1.11 25.33
N ASP A 154 -12.71 -0.17 25.58
CA ASP A 154 -13.41 -1.35 25.06
C ASP A 154 -13.37 -1.54 23.50
N TYR A 155 -12.77 -0.62 22.72
CA TYR A 155 -12.72 -0.68 21.25
C TYR A 155 -11.32 -0.36 20.65
N PRO A 156 -10.33 -1.25 20.84
CA PRO A 156 -9.00 -1.05 20.25
C PRO A 156 -9.08 -1.07 18.71
N GLY A 157 -8.49 -0.07 18.06
CA GLY A 157 -8.50 0.11 16.61
C GLY A 157 -9.53 1.11 16.09
N ALA A 158 -10.51 1.50 16.91
CA ALA A 158 -11.51 2.51 16.53
C ALA A 158 -10.89 3.90 16.32
N GLU A 159 -9.77 4.19 17.00
CA GLU A 159 -9.01 5.45 16.88
C GLU A 159 -8.48 5.71 15.46
N LYS A 160 -8.46 4.68 14.61
CA LYS A 160 -8.05 4.79 13.21
C LYS A 160 -9.20 5.29 12.33
N LEU A 161 -10.44 5.12 12.76
CA LEU A 161 -11.63 5.32 11.92
C LEU A 161 -12.46 6.52 12.36
N ILE A 162 -12.47 6.77 13.67
CA ILE A 162 -13.27 7.84 14.28
C ILE A 162 -12.42 8.67 15.25
N ASP A 163 -12.79 9.94 15.39
CA ASP A 163 -12.26 10.84 16.42
C ASP A 163 -13.41 11.62 17.07
N ILE A 164 -13.20 12.12 18.29
CA ILE A 164 -14.15 12.97 19.00
C ILE A 164 -14.03 14.39 18.44
N SER A 165 -15.09 14.83 17.78
CA SER A 165 -15.23 16.14 17.17
C SER A 165 -15.52 17.22 18.21
N VAL A 166 -14.87 18.38 18.05
CA VAL A 166 -15.19 19.61 18.79
C VAL A 166 -16.44 20.29 18.20
N LYS A 167 -16.79 19.99 16.94
CA LYS A 167 -17.95 20.55 16.24
C LYS A 167 -19.10 19.54 16.19
N PRO A 168 -20.37 19.97 16.27
CA PRO A 168 -21.51 19.09 16.08
C PRO A 168 -21.45 18.34 14.75
N THR A 169 -21.63 17.03 14.81
CA THR A 169 -21.72 16.13 13.64
C THR A 169 -23.07 15.41 13.64
N ASN A 170 -23.36 14.65 12.58
CA ASN A 170 -24.55 13.80 12.52
C ASN A 170 -24.44 12.53 13.39
N TYR A 171 -23.36 12.36 14.14
CA TYR A 171 -23.08 11.21 14.99
C TYR A 171 -22.89 11.66 16.44
N PRO A 172 -23.98 12.10 17.11
CA PRO A 172 -23.93 12.40 18.54
C PRO A 172 -23.78 11.12 19.35
N VAL A 173 -23.09 11.22 20.48
CA VAL A 173 -23.14 10.23 21.55
C VAL A 173 -23.89 10.88 22.72
N THR A 174 -25.02 10.30 23.09
CA THR A 174 -25.92 10.85 24.12
C THR A 174 -25.89 10.06 25.42
N SER A 175 -26.09 10.76 26.53
CA SER A 175 -26.40 10.15 27.83
C SER A 175 -27.73 9.42 27.78
N TYR A 176 -27.99 8.51 28.73
CA TYR A 176 -29.26 7.77 28.83
C TYR A 176 -30.50 8.69 28.94
N LYS A 177 -30.32 9.94 29.39
CA LYS A 177 -31.37 10.98 29.42
C LYS A 177 -31.57 11.72 28.08
N GLY A 178 -30.87 11.33 27.03
CA GLY A 178 -30.94 11.95 25.69
C GLY A 178 -30.15 13.25 25.52
N GLN A 179 -29.36 13.66 26.52
CA GLN A 179 -28.49 14.84 26.42
C GLN A 179 -27.22 14.50 25.61
N PRO A 180 -26.83 15.31 24.60
CA PRO A 180 -25.60 15.07 23.85
C PRO A 180 -24.36 15.33 24.72
N LEU A 181 -23.47 14.34 24.80
CA LEU A 181 -22.21 14.43 25.56
C LEU A 181 -21.07 14.89 24.67
N PHE A 182 -20.94 14.30 23.48
CA PHE A 182 -19.95 14.66 22.49
C PHE A 182 -20.37 14.15 21.11
N TYR A 183 -19.60 14.54 20.09
CA TYR A 183 -19.85 14.16 18.71
C TYR A 183 -18.67 13.36 18.18
N LEU A 184 -18.95 12.33 17.37
CA LEU A 184 -17.93 11.60 16.66
C LEU A 184 -17.82 12.12 15.21
N SER A 185 -16.60 12.24 14.73
CA SER A 185 -16.29 12.53 13.33
C SER A 185 -15.51 11.38 12.73
N GLU A 186 -15.74 11.13 11.44
CA GLU A 186 -14.93 10.20 10.68
C GLU A 186 -13.53 10.81 10.49
N LEU A 187 -12.48 10.04 10.80
CA LEU A 187 -11.14 10.40 10.35
C LEU A 187 -11.12 10.24 8.84
N GLN A 188 -10.87 11.34 8.12
CA GLN A 188 -10.57 11.28 6.69
C GLN A 188 -9.19 10.62 6.50
N LEU A 189 -9.14 9.30 6.65
CA LEU A 189 -7.99 8.54 6.19
C LEU A 189 -8.10 8.45 4.67
N GLU A 190 -7.36 9.33 3.99
CA GLU A 190 -7.25 9.27 2.53
C GLU A 190 -6.64 7.96 2.02
N ASP A 191 -5.98 7.12 2.85
CA ASP A 191 -5.13 6.07 2.25
C ASP A 191 -4.94 4.71 2.97
N ARG A 192 -5.68 4.33 4.03
CA ARG A 192 -5.28 3.14 4.83
C ARG A 192 -6.33 2.11 5.27
N GLN A 193 -7.58 2.17 4.82
CA GLN A 193 -8.46 0.99 5.00
C GLN A 193 -8.36 0.05 3.80
N HIS A 194 -7.56 -1.00 3.99
CA HIS A 194 -7.31 -2.06 3.03
C HIS A 194 -8.56 -2.93 2.85
N ASN A 195 -9.35 -2.68 1.82
CA ASN A 195 -10.43 -3.59 1.44
C ASN A 195 -9.92 -4.64 0.44
N TRP A 196 -9.52 -5.81 0.96
CA TRP A 196 -9.01 -6.93 0.18
C TRP A 196 -9.94 -7.34 -0.97
N TRP A 197 -11.26 -7.21 -0.80
CA TRP A 197 -12.24 -7.52 -1.85
C TRP A 197 -12.20 -6.51 -3.00
N SER A 198 -12.11 -5.22 -2.69
CA SER A 198 -11.95 -4.18 -3.71
C SER A 198 -10.67 -4.41 -4.51
N PHE A 199 -9.57 -4.74 -3.83
CA PHE A 199 -8.30 -5.06 -4.48
C PHE A 199 -8.40 -6.29 -5.40
N LEU A 200 -9.03 -7.37 -4.93
CA LEU A 200 -9.23 -8.58 -5.72
C LEU A 200 -10.04 -8.30 -7.00
N PHE A 201 -11.10 -7.50 -6.91
CA PHE A 201 -11.89 -7.10 -8.09
C PHE A 201 -11.09 -6.23 -9.06
N VAL A 202 -10.21 -5.38 -8.56
CA VAL A 202 -9.31 -4.58 -9.42
C VAL A 202 -8.32 -5.47 -10.15
N ILE A 203 -7.65 -6.40 -9.47
CA ILE A 203 -6.74 -7.37 -10.10
C ILE A 203 -7.47 -8.21 -11.14
N ALA A 204 -8.64 -8.75 -10.80
CA ALA A 204 -9.45 -9.53 -11.73
C ALA A 204 -9.85 -8.72 -12.96
N GLY A 205 -10.20 -7.44 -12.77
CA GLY A 205 -10.49 -6.50 -13.86
C GLY A 205 -9.29 -6.29 -14.79
N VAL A 206 -8.10 -6.06 -14.24
CA VAL A 206 -6.86 -5.89 -15.01
C VAL A 206 -6.52 -7.17 -15.77
N PHE A 207 -6.67 -8.33 -15.14
CA PHE A 207 -6.41 -9.62 -15.77
C PHE A 207 -7.34 -9.88 -16.96
N LEU A 208 -8.63 -9.57 -16.84
CA LEU A 208 -9.59 -9.66 -17.95
C LEU A 208 -9.24 -8.71 -19.09
N ILE A 209 -8.78 -7.48 -18.80
CA ILE A 209 -8.32 -6.55 -19.83
C ILE A 209 -7.10 -7.11 -20.56
N ILE A 210 -6.11 -7.68 -19.84
CA ILE A 210 -4.94 -8.30 -20.44
C ILE A 210 -5.34 -9.44 -21.39
N ILE A 211 -6.25 -10.32 -20.95
CA ILE A 211 -6.78 -11.40 -21.80
C ILE A 211 -7.48 -10.83 -23.03
N TYR A 212 -8.36 -9.84 -22.86
CA TYR A 212 -9.09 -9.23 -23.95
C TYR A 212 -8.15 -8.61 -24.99
N VAL A 213 -7.18 -7.80 -24.54
CA VAL A 213 -6.15 -7.20 -25.40
C VAL A 213 -5.35 -8.29 -26.11
N HIS A 214 -5.02 -9.39 -25.44
CA HIS A 214 -4.34 -10.52 -26.09
C HIS A 214 -5.15 -11.11 -27.24
N GLN A 215 -6.43 -11.38 -27.00
CA GLN A 215 -7.33 -12.00 -27.98
C GLN A 215 -7.56 -11.09 -29.17
N GLU A 216 -7.85 -9.81 -28.94
CA GLU A 216 -8.03 -8.83 -30.02
C GLU A 216 -6.74 -8.64 -30.83
N SER A 217 -5.58 -8.62 -30.17
CA SER A 217 -4.28 -8.57 -30.86
C SER A 217 -4.06 -9.79 -31.75
N ASN A 218 -4.52 -10.98 -31.34
CA ASN A 218 -4.49 -12.18 -32.18
C ASN A 218 -5.42 -12.06 -33.38
N VAL A 219 -6.67 -11.61 -33.19
CA VAL A 219 -7.63 -11.42 -34.29
C VAL A 219 -7.09 -10.41 -35.32
N ILE A 220 -6.58 -9.27 -34.85
CA ILE A 220 -5.96 -8.25 -35.71
C ILE A 220 -4.72 -8.81 -36.42
N HIS A 221 -3.92 -9.62 -35.73
CA HIS A 221 -2.78 -10.31 -36.35
C HIS A 221 -3.22 -11.21 -37.51
N TYR A 222 -4.25 -12.03 -37.33
CA TYR A 222 -4.76 -12.91 -38.38
C TYR A 222 -5.34 -12.14 -39.57
N LYS A 223 -5.97 -10.98 -39.33
CA LYS A 223 -6.64 -10.20 -40.38
C LYS A 223 -5.72 -9.20 -41.11
N TYR A 224 -4.80 -8.57 -40.39
CA TYR A 224 -3.99 -7.43 -40.88
C TYR A 224 -2.47 -7.63 -40.72
N GLY A 225 -2.01 -8.79 -40.25
CA GLY A 225 -0.59 -9.12 -40.11
C GLY A 225 0.02 -8.81 -38.74
N LEU A 226 1.23 -9.32 -38.50
CA LEU A 226 1.93 -9.26 -37.20
C LEU A 226 2.08 -7.85 -36.65
N TRP A 227 2.59 -6.92 -37.47
CA TRP A 227 2.87 -5.56 -37.02
C TRP A 227 1.61 -4.78 -36.63
N SER A 228 0.48 -5.05 -37.28
CA SER A 228 -0.82 -4.47 -36.94
C SER A 228 -1.31 -4.98 -35.58
N GLY A 229 -1.23 -6.30 -35.33
CA GLY A 229 -1.61 -6.89 -34.04
C GLY A 229 -0.70 -6.44 -32.89
N ALA A 230 0.62 -6.43 -33.13
CA ALA A 230 1.60 -5.94 -32.16
C ALA A 230 1.46 -4.43 -31.89
N GLY A 231 1.17 -3.63 -32.92
CA GLY A 231 0.92 -2.20 -32.81
C GLY A 231 -0.33 -1.90 -31.99
N PHE A 232 -1.43 -2.64 -32.21
CA PHE A 232 -2.63 -2.55 -31.36
C PHE A 232 -2.31 -2.90 -29.90
N MET A 233 -1.63 -4.02 -29.66
CA MET A 233 -1.22 -4.43 -28.31
C MET A 233 -0.38 -3.35 -27.62
N GLY A 234 0.64 -2.83 -28.31
CA GLY A 234 1.52 -1.77 -27.81
C GLY A 234 0.76 -0.48 -27.53
N LEU A 235 -0.18 -0.10 -28.39
CA LEU A 235 -1.05 1.06 -28.18
C LEU A 235 -1.93 0.88 -26.94
N CYS A 236 -2.56 -0.27 -26.77
CA CYS A 236 -3.36 -0.57 -25.57
C CYS A 236 -2.52 -0.53 -24.29
N ILE A 237 -1.32 -1.12 -24.31
CA ILE A 237 -0.37 -1.04 -23.19
C ILE A 237 -0.04 0.41 -22.85
N LEU A 238 0.30 1.22 -23.86
CA LEU A 238 0.64 2.63 -23.68
C LEU A 238 -0.54 3.43 -23.11
N LEU A 239 -1.74 3.26 -23.65
CA LEU A 239 -2.95 3.92 -23.14
C LEU A 239 -3.25 3.52 -21.69
N MET A 240 -3.14 2.22 -21.37
CA MET A 240 -3.31 1.74 -19.99
C MET A 240 -2.30 2.39 -19.05
N ARG A 241 -1.01 2.46 -19.43
CA ARG A 241 0.01 3.12 -18.60
C ARG A 241 -0.26 4.62 -18.44
N ILE A 242 -0.60 5.33 -19.51
CA ILE A 242 -0.97 6.76 -19.43
C ILE A 242 -2.13 6.97 -18.45
N ILE A 243 -3.21 6.18 -18.55
CA ILE A 243 -4.36 6.30 -17.66
C ILE A 243 -3.94 6.10 -16.19
N VAL A 244 -3.11 5.11 -15.90
CA VAL A 244 -2.64 4.83 -14.53
C VAL A 244 -1.78 5.96 -13.99
N TYR A 245 -0.92 6.57 -14.81
CA TYR A 245 -0.07 7.69 -14.37
C TYR A 245 -0.85 8.99 -14.14
N TYR A 246 -1.81 9.32 -15.00
CA TYR A 246 -2.61 10.55 -14.89
C TYR A 246 -3.78 10.44 -13.90
N TYR A 247 -4.32 9.24 -13.70
CA TYR A 247 -5.45 8.98 -12.80
C TYR A 247 -5.07 7.93 -11.73
N PRO A 248 -4.11 8.22 -10.84
CA PRO A 248 -3.63 7.26 -9.83
C PRO A 248 -4.73 6.79 -8.87
N GLN A 249 -5.80 7.58 -8.68
CA GLN A 249 -6.95 7.23 -7.85
C GLN A 249 -7.81 6.12 -8.46
N PHE A 250 -7.70 5.83 -9.77
CA PHE A 250 -8.55 4.84 -10.42
C PHE A 250 -8.23 3.41 -9.97
N LEU A 251 -6.93 3.10 -9.82
CA LEU A 251 -6.47 1.80 -9.31
C LEU A 251 -5.96 1.87 -7.87
N SER A 252 -5.76 3.07 -7.31
CA SER A 252 -5.21 3.32 -5.97
C SER A 252 -3.94 2.51 -5.68
N LEU A 253 -3.08 2.28 -6.68
CA LEU A 253 -1.90 1.41 -6.52
C LEU A 253 -0.89 1.95 -5.50
N ARG A 254 -0.84 3.27 -5.29
CA ARG A 254 0.05 3.92 -4.32
C ARG A 254 -0.24 3.55 -2.86
N GLN A 255 -1.39 2.92 -2.57
CA GLN A 255 -1.69 2.42 -1.23
C GLN A 255 -0.82 1.21 -0.83
N PHE A 256 -0.14 0.56 -1.79
CA PHE A 256 0.74 -0.57 -1.51
C PHE A 256 2.19 -0.11 -1.44
N GLU A 257 2.93 -0.64 -0.45
CA GLU A 257 4.36 -0.33 -0.25
C GLU A 257 5.22 -0.56 -1.52
N LEU A 258 4.83 -1.50 -2.38
CA LEU A 258 5.53 -1.77 -3.64
C LEU A 258 5.53 -0.57 -4.60
N PHE A 259 4.51 0.28 -4.54
CA PHE A 259 4.38 1.50 -5.34
C PHE A 259 4.81 2.75 -4.58
N ASP A 260 5.42 2.58 -3.39
CA ASP A 260 6.01 3.68 -2.64
C ASP A 260 7.34 4.10 -3.28
N PRO A 261 7.49 5.37 -3.71
CA PRO A 261 8.73 5.89 -4.30
C PRO A 261 9.92 5.87 -3.32
N VAL A 262 9.72 5.68 -2.02
CA VAL A 262 10.82 5.63 -1.03
C VAL A 262 11.72 4.40 -1.24
N ILE A 263 11.19 3.31 -1.79
CA ILE A 263 11.94 2.06 -2.00
C ILE A 263 12.80 2.13 -3.27
N TYR A 264 12.25 2.69 -4.35
CA TYR A 264 12.90 2.85 -5.65
C TYR A 264 12.26 4.03 -6.38
N ASN A 265 13.07 4.97 -6.87
CA ASN A 265 12.61 6.10 -7.68
C ASN A 265 13.75 6.56 -8.60
N SER A 266 13.69 6.15 -9.87
CA SER A 266 14.73 6.50 -10.86
C SER A 266 14.28 7.56 -11.87
N SER A 267 12.99 7.61 -12.22
CA SER A 267 12.46 8.61 -13.15
C SER A 267 10.93 8.73 -13.07
N PHE A 268 10.35 9.72 -13.77
CA PHE A 268 8.89 9.88 -13.86
C PHE A 268 8.16 8.63 -14.39
N VAL A 269 8.77 7.88 -15.31
CA VAL A 269 8.20 6.63 -15.85
C VAL A 269 8.51 5.43 -14.94
N LEU A 270 9.56 5.52 -14.14
CA LEU A 270 10.02 4.50 -13.20
C LEU A 270 9.91 5.01 -11.75
N SER A 271 8.70 5.47 -11.42
CA SER A 271 8.41 6.18 -10.16
C SER A 271 8.41 5.29 -8.93
N SER A 272 8.32 3.97 -9.10
CA SER A 272 8.28 2.99 -8.01
C SER A 272 8.78 1.63 -8.47
N LEU A 273 9.11 0.75 -7.52
CA LEU A 273 9.51 -0.63 -7.82
C LEU A 273 8.36 -1.40 -8.51
N GLY A 274 7.12 -1.15 -8.09
CA GLY A 274 5.92 -1.72 -8.70
C GLY A 274 5.69 -1.25 -10.13
N ASP A 275 5.96 0.03 -10.43
CA ASP A 275 5.89 0.54 -11.80
C ASP A 275 6.92 -0.13 -12.71
N LEU A 276 8.15 -0.30 -12.22
CA LEU A 276 9.20 -1.01 -12.95
C LEU A 276 8.80 -2.47 -13.21
N LEU A 277 8.23 -3.17 -12.21
CA LEU A 277 7.73 -4.53 -12.37
C LEU A 277 6.63 -4.62 -13.43
N ILE A 278 5.63 -3.74 -13.38
CA ILE A 278 4.56 -3.74 -14.37
C ILE A 278 5.12 -3.46 -15.77
N ASN A 279 6.00 -2.46 -15.90
CA ASN A 279 6.61 -2.11 -17.18
C ASN A 279 7.44 -3.29 -17.75
N ALA A 280 8.24 -3.96 -16.91
CA ALA A 280 9.04 -5.11 -17.32
C ALA A 280 8.16 -6.28 -17.79
N LEU A 281 7.09 -6.60 -17.05
CA LEU A 281 6.15 -7.67 -17.41
C LEU A 281 5.37 -7.36 -18.70
N LEU A 282 4.88 -6.12 -18.86
CA LEU A 282 4.17 -5.71 -20.08
C LEU A 282 5.10 -5.68 -21.30
N ALA A 283 6.35 -5.24 -21.13
CA ALA A 283 7.37 -5.31 -22.17
C ALA A 283 7.67 -6.77 -22.56
N SER A 284 7.87 -7.65 -21.57
CA SER A 284 8.07 -9.09 -21.80
C SER A 284 6.90 -9.69 -22.57
N TRP A 285 5.67 -9.34 -22.19
CA TRP A 285 4.46 -9.84 -22.84
C TRP A 285 4.35 -9.40 -24.31
N LEU A 286 4.64 -8.14 -24.61
CA LEU A 286 4.68 -7.62 -25.98
C LEU A 286 5.79 -8.28 -26.81
N MET A 287 7.00 -8.38 -26.25
CA MET A 287 8.13 -9.00 -26.95
C MET A 287 7.87 -10.49 -27.22
N LEU A 288 7.30 -11.22 -26.26
CA LEU A 288 6.92 -12.63 -26.43
C LEU A 288 5.83 -12.78 -27.50
N PHE A 289 4.86 -11.87 -27.57
CA PHE A 289 3.84 -11.87 -28.62
C PHE A 289 4.45 -11.78 -30.02
N ILE A 290 5.40 -10.85 -30.21
CA ILE A 290 6.07 -10.65 -31.51
C ILE A 290 7.02 -11.82 -31.81
N ASN A 291 7.88 -12.19 -30.86
CA ASN A 291 8.92 -13.20 -31.04
C ASN A 291 8.35 -14.56 -31.45
N ARG A 292 7.22 -14.99 -30.88
CA ARG A 292 6.57 -16.25 -31.27
C ARG A 292 6.06 -16.30 -32.72
N ARG A 293 5.91 -15.14 -33.37
CA ARG A 293 5.27 -15.01 -34.69
C ARG A 293 6.22 -14.45 -35.76
N ILE A 294 7.32 -13.80 -35.38
CA ILE A 294 8.23 -13.13 -36.33
C ILE A 294 8.90 -14.12 -37.31
N ALA A 295 9.12 -15.36 -36.88
CA ALA A 295 9.71 -16.40 -37.72
C ALA A 295 8.84 -16.73 -38.94
N THR A 296 7.53 -16.81 -38.77
CA THR A 296 6.57 -17.19 -39.83
C THR A 296 6.22 -16.03 -40.77
N VAL A 297 6.57 -14.79 -40.43
CA VAL A 297 6.33 -13.63 -41.30
C VAL A 297 7.28 -13.67 -42.49
N GLY A 298 6.71 -13.68 -43.70
CA GLY A 298 7.45 -13.58 -44.97
C GLY A 298 7.94 -12.14 -45.24
N ILE A 299 8.95 -11.69 -44.50
CA ILE A 299 9.62 -10.40 -44.76
C ILE A 299 10.45 -10.57 -46.03
N ARG A 300 10.10 -9.81 -47.08
CA ARG A 300 10.86 -9.78 -48.34
C ARG A 300 11.80 -8.57 -48.34
N PRO A 301 13.05 -8.73 -48.81
CA PRO A 301 13.95 -7.60 -48.99
C PRO A 301 13.37 -6.61 -50.00
N PHE A 302 13.63 -5.33 -49.78
CA PHE A 302 13.31 -4.28 -50.75
C PHE A 302 14.08 -4.52 -52.05
N PRO A 303 13.51 -4.15 -53.22
CA PRO A 303 14.19 -4.30 -54.51
C PRO A 303 15.47 -3.47 -54.57
N GLU A 304 15.48 -2.31 -53.93
CA GLU A 304 16.63 -1.43 -53.83
C GLU A 304 17.51 -1.82 -52.64
N LYS A 305 18.73 -2.30 -52.91
CA LYS A 305 19.66 -2.79 -51.87
C LYS A 305 20.00 -1.75 -50.80
N TRP A 306 20.08 -0.47 -51.17
CA TRP A 306 20.39 0.60 -50.22
C TRP A 306 19.29 0.77 -49.15
N LYS A 307 18.02 0.55 -49.50
CA LYS A 307 16.89 0.58 -48.54
C LYS A 307 17.01 -0.53 -47.50
N ASN A 308 17.46 -1.72 -47.90
CA ASN A 308 17.73 -2.82 -46.96
C ASN A 308 18.85 -2.45 -45.99
N TRP A 309 19.95 -1.87 -46.48
CA TRP A 309 21.08 -1.42 -45.64
C TRP A 309 20.68 -0.32 -44.66
N VAL A 310 19.93 0.69 -45.12
CA VAL A 310 19.40 1.74 -44.23
C VAL A 310 18.51 1.12 -43.14
N CYS A 311 17.62 0.20 -43.50
CA CYS A 311 16.78 -0.49 -42.52
C CYS A 311 17.60 -1.28 -41.50
N VAL A 312 18.64 -2.01 -41.93
CA VAL A 312 19.54 -2.74 -41.02
C VAL A 312 20.32 -1.80 -40.10
N ILE A 313 20.85 -0.68 -40.61
CA ILE A 313 21.52 0.33 -39.78
C ILE A 313 20.56 0.87 -38.72
N VAL A 314 19.32 1.15 -39.08
CA VAL A 314 18.29 1.60 -38.13
C VAL A 314 17.97 0.54 -37.09
N LEU A 315 17.79 -0.73 -37.49
CA LEU A 315 17.50 -1.83 -36.57
C LEU A 315 18.66 -2.12 -35.60
N LEU A 316 19.89 -2.09 -36.08
CA LEU A 316 21.09 -2.21 -35.24
C LEU A 316 21.26 -0.98 -34.33
N GLY A 317 20.93 0.21 -34.80
CA GLY A 317 20.90 1.41 -33.96
C GLY A 317 19.87 1.31 -32.85
N ILE A 318 18.66 0.83 -33.14
CA ILE A 318 17.63 0.53 -32.12
C ILE A 318 18.16 -0.50 -31.12
N MET A 319 18.86 -1.53 -31.59
CA MET A 319 19.46 -2.54 -30.71
C MET A 319 20.48 -1.92 -29.75
N VAL A 320 21.43 -1.13 -30.25
CA VAL A 320 22.44 -0.44 -29.41
C VAL A 320 21.78 0.49 -28.38
N VAL A 321 20.81 1.31 -28.80
CA VAL A 321 20.09 2.21 -27.88
C VAL A 321 19.32 1.42 -26.82
N ALA A 322 18.67 0.32 -27.22
CA ALA A 322 17.99 -0.56 -26.28
C ALA A 322 18.97 -1.19 -25.28
N THR A 323 20.16 -1.62 -25.71
CA THR A 323 21.16 -2.20 -24.81
C THR A 323 21.58 -1.20 -23.72
N PHE A 324 21.90 0.04 -24.10
CA PHE A 324 22.26 1.07 -23.12
C PHE A 324 21.11 1.39 -22.18
N LEU A 325 19.88 1.53 -22.71
CA LEU A 325 18.69 1.79 -21.89
C LEU A 325 18.42 0.67 -20.88
N PHE A 326 18.53 -0.60 -21.27
CA PHE A 326 18.34 -1.71 -20.35
C PHE A 326 19.45 -1.77 -19.30
N ALA A 327 20.70 -1.48 -19.67
CA ALA A 327 21.81 -1.41 -18.73
C ALA A 327 21.61 -0.31 -17.69
N ASP A 328 21.16 0.88 -18.10
CA ASP A 328 20.84 1.99 -17.19
C ASP A 328 19.70 1.62 -16.22
N ILE A 329 18.65 0.94 -16.71
CA ILE A 329 17.56 0.47 -15.85
C ILE A 329 18.08 -0.55 -14.83
N ILE A 330 18.87 -1.53 -15.26
CA ILE A 330 19.45 -2.55 -14.36
C ILE A 330 20.38 -1.89 -13.34
N GLN A 331 21.25 -0.97 -13.77
CA GLN A 331 22.13 -0.22 -12.87
C GLN A 331 21.31 0.54 -11.84
N SER A 332 20.26 1.26 -12.24
CA SER A 332 19.42 1.99 -11.29
C SER A 332 18.74 1.05 -10.28
N LEU A 333 18.32 -0.15 -10.71
CA LEU A 333 17.69 -1.12 -9.82
C LEU A 333 18.69 -1.67 -8.79
N VAL A 334 19.93 -1.93 -9.19
CA VAL A 334 20.94 -2.53 -8.30
C VAL A 334 21.64 -1.48 -7.44
N ALA A 335 21.88 -0.28 -7.97
CA ALA A 335 22.65 0.78 -7.30
C ALA A 335 21.76 1.75 -6.50
N ASP A 336 20.59 2.13 -7.03
CA ASP A 336 19.77 3.19 -6.42
C ASP A 336 18.62 2.64 -5.54
N ALA A 337 18.23 1.37 -5.73
CA ALA A 337 17.18 0.78 -4.90
C ALA A 337 17.68 0.50 -3.48
N LYS A 338 16.85 0.77 -2.46
CA LYS A 338 17.13 0.39 -1.06
C LYS A 338 16.90 -1.11 -0.81
N ILE A 339 17.30 -1.95 -1.76
CA ILE A 339 17.03 -3.39 -1.78
C ILE A 339 18.37 -4.12 -1.77
N SER A 340 18.55 -5.02 -0.80
CA SER A 340 19.71 -5.89 -0.78
C SER A 340 19.60 -6.96 -1.87
N PHE A 341 20.52 -6.94 -2.83
CA PHE A 341 20.73 -8.01 -3.82
C PHE A 341 21.85 -8.98 -3.42
N ASN A 342 22.35 -8.88 -2.19
CA ASN A 342 23.49 -9.66 -1.75
C ASN A 342 23.10 -11.13 -1.44
N VAL A 343 23.35 -12.01 -2.41
CA VAL A 343 23.05 -13.45 -2.29
C VAL A 343 24.00 -14.22 -1.38
N THR A 344 25.15 -13.65 -0.98
CA THR A 344 26.06 -14.31 -0.03
C THR A 344 25.54 -14.20 1.41
N ASN A 345 24.77 -13.14 1.70
CA ASN A 345 24.10 -12.92 2.98
C ASN A 345 22.59 -13.12 2.81
N ILE A 346 22.16 -14.38 2.68
CA ILE A 346 20.77 -14.78 2.43
C ILE A 346 19.81 -14.20 3.49
N GLU A 347 20.27 -14.00 4.73
CA GLU A 347 19.49 -13.40 5.83
C GLU A 347 19.07 -11.94 5.56
N ASN A 348 19.82 -11.23 4.71
CA ASN A 348 19.52 -9.85 4.33
C ASN A 348 18.54 -9.76 3.13
N LEU A 349 18.11 -10.90 2.56
CA LEU A 349 17.16 -10.91 1.47
C LEU A 349 15.74 -10.65 1.99
N THR A 350 15.12 -9.61 1.45
CA THR A 350 13.74 -9.23 1.80
C THR A 350 12.77 -9.67 0.70
N ARG A 351 11.47 -9.54 0.94
CA ARG A 351 10.45 -9.73 -0.12
C ARG A 351 10.71 -8.84 -1.34
N TYR A 352 11.26 -7.64 -1.14
CA TYR A 352 11.64 -6.73 -2.22
C TYR A 352 12.82 -7.24 -3.06
N SER A 353 13.74 -7.98 -2.45
CA SER A 353 14.85 -8.64 -3.17
C SER A 353 14.32 -9.67 -4.17
N PHE A 354 13.35 -10.50 -3.77
CA PHE A 354 12.70 -11.45 -4.68
C PHE A 354 11.96 -10.76 -5.82
N ILE A 355 11.28 -9.65 -5.54
CA ILE A 355 10.63 -8.85 -6.58
C ILE A 355 11.68 -8.24 -7.52
N GLY A 356 12.79 -7.72 -6.99
CA GLY A 356 13.92 -7.24 -7.77
C GLY A 356 14.48 -8.31 -8.71
N PHE A 357 14.68 -9.55 -8.23
CA PHE A 357 15.10 -10.66 -9.08
C PHE A 357 14.08 -10.99 -10.17
N ALA A 358 12.78 -10.94 -9.86
CA ALA A 358 11.73 -11.13 -10.86
C ALA A 358 11.74 -10.01 -11.93
N ILE A 359 12.02 -8.77 -11.54
CA ILE A 359 12.19 -7.64 -12.46
C ILE A 359 13.40 -7.88 -13.37
N LEU A 360 14.57 -8.21 -12.80
CA LEU A 360 15.79 -8.49 -13.56
C LEU A 360 15.56 -9.62 -14.58
N ALA A 361 14.95 -10.73 -14.15
CA ALA A 361 14.60 -11.84 -15.04
C ALA A 361 13.65 -11.41 -16.18
N SER A 362 12.65 -10.58 -15.88
CA SER A 362 11.70 -10.07 -16.88
C SER A 362 12.36 -9.07 -17.84
N LEU A 363 13.26 -8.21 -17.37
CA LEU A 363 14.03 -7.31 -18.22
C LEU A 363 14.97 -8.09 -19.15
N ALA A 364 15.74 -9.05 -18.61
CA ALA A 364 16.60 -9.92 -19.39
C ALA A 364 15.82 -10.67 -20.48
N LEU A 365 14.67 -11.26 -20.13
CA LEU A 365 13.80 -11.94 -21.08
C LEU A 365 13.28 -10.99 -22.17
N SER A 366 12.86 -9.78 -21.81
CA SER A 366 12.37 -8.77 -22.74
C SER A 366 13.45 -8.39 -23.75
N TYR A 367 14.66 -8.10 -23.27
CA TYR A 367 15.79 -7.73 -24.09
C TYR A 367 16.21 -8.87 -25.02
N PHE A 368 16.27 -10.10 -24.51
CA PHE A 368 16.60 -11.28 -25.32
C PHE A 368 15.62 -11.46 -26.49
N PHE A 369 14.31 -11.37 -26.23
CA PHE A 369 13.31 -11.47 -27.29
C PHE A 369 13.39 -10.29 -28.27
N LEU A 370 13.62 -9.06 -27.78
CA LEU A 370 13.83 -7.90 -28.62
C LEU A 370 15.01 -8.11 -29.57
N ALA A 371 16.16 -8.54 -29.05
CA ALA A 371 17.35 -8.83 -29.86
C ALA A 371 17.06 -9.90 -30.92
N GLN A 372 16.38 -10.99 -30.55
CA GLN A 372 15.98 -12.02 -31.51
C GLN A 372 15.06 -11.48 -32.62
N ILE A 373 14.08 -10.64 -32.26
CA ILE A 373 13.17 -10.02 -33.23
C ILE A 373 13.98 -9.16 -34.22
N LEU A 374 14.81 -8.25 -33.71
CA LEU A 374 15.61 -7.34 -34.54
C LEU A 374 16.57 -8.10 -35.45
N LEU A 375 17.31 -9.07 -34.91
CA LEU A 375 18.26 -9.87 -35.69
C LEU A 375 17.57 -10.77 -36.71
N THR A 376 16.40 -11.31 -36.40
CA THR A 376 15.59 -12.09 -37.37
C THR A 376 15.16 -11.21 -38.55
N VAL A 377 14.75 -9.97 -38.28
CA VAL A 377 14.40 -9.01 -39.35
C VAL A 377 15.64 -8.64 -40.16
N CYS A 378 16.76 -8.32 -39.52
CA CYS A 378 18.03 -8.02 -40.19
C CYS A 378 18.48 -9.17 -41.13
N GLY A 379 18.44 -10.41 -40.64
CA GLY A 379 18.83 -11.59 -41.43
C GLY A 379 17.91 -11.89 -42.62
N LYS A 380 16.64 -11.48 -42.57
CA LYS A 380 15.71 -11.58 -43.71
C LYS A 380 15.92 -10.47 -44.76
N LEU A 381 16.44 -9.30 -44.36
CA LEU A 381 16.66 -8.15 -45.24
C LEU A 381 18.00 -8.21 -45.98
N ILE A 382 19.05 -8.72 -45.33
CA ILE A 382 20.38 -8.81 -45.92
C ILE A 382 20.92 -10.22 -45.69
N TYR A 383 21.20 -10.90 -46.80
CA TYR A 383 21.96 -12.14 -46.79
C TYR A 383 23.45 -11.77 -46.79
N GLY A 384 24.13 -11.80 -45.64
CA GLY A 384 25.49 -11.28 -45.63
C GLY A 384 26.23 -11.28 -44.30
N ASN A 385 27.53 -11.04 -44.45
CA ASN A 385 28.61 -11.27 -43.51
C ASN A 385 28.34 -10.70 -42.11
N TYR A 386 28.26 -11.58 -41.11
CA TYR A 386 27.89 -11.25 -39.74
C TYR A 386 28.84 -10.25 -39.07
N TYR A 387 30.10 -10.21 -39.52
CA TYR A 387 31.09 -9.20 -39.14
C TYR A 387 30.65 -7.76 -39.45
N VAL A 388 29.84 -7.54 -40.49
CA VAL A 388 29.36 -6.20 -40.83
C VAL A 388 28.36 -5.70 -39.79
N SER A 389 27.51 -6.58 -39.26
CA SER A 389 26.59 -6.22 -38.16
C SER A 389 27.35 -5.84 -36.88
N LEU A 390 28.48 -6.50 -36.61
CA LEU A 390 29.36 -6.16 -35.49
C LEU A 390 30.01 -4.78 -35.69
N ILE A 391 30.56 -4.51 -36.89
CA ILE A 391 31.19 -3.23 -37.20
C ILE A 391 30.17 -2.08 -37.13
N ILE A 392 28.98 -2.25 -37.69
CA ILE A 392 27.91 -1.24 -37.64
C ILE A 392 27.50 -0.98 -36.19
N SER A 393 27.30 -2.03 -35.39
CA SER A 393 26.89 -1.87 -33.98
C SER A 393 27.98 -1.19 -33.15
N ALA A 394 29.26 -1.55 -33.37
CA ALA A 394 30.40 -0.92 -32.71
C ALA A 394 30.51 0.56 -33.10
N PHE A 395 30.37 0.88 -34.39
CA PHE A 395 30.43 2.26 -34.88
C PHE A 395 29.30 3.11 -34.28
N ILE A 396 28.05 2.63 -34.32
CA ILE A 396 26.91 3.35 -33.74
C ILE A 396 27.08 3.54 -32.23
N GLY A 397 27.51 2.49 -31.51
CA GLY A 397 27.74 2.56 -30.06
C GLY A 397 28.81 3.59 -29.68
N LEU A 398 29.96 3.57 -30.36
CA LEU A 398 31.04 4.53 -30.13
C LEU A 398 30.63 5.95 -30.53
N LEU A 399 29.84 6.11 -31.59
CA LEU A 399 29.30 7.41 -31.99
C LEU A 399 28.39 7.97 -30.91
N LEU A 400 27.44 7.17 -30.38
CA LEU A 400 26.57 7.60 -29.29
C LEU A 400 27.35 7.98 -28.03
N LEU A 401 28.34 7.15 -27.66
CA LEU A 401 29.22 7.41 -26.50
C LEU A 401 30.01 8.72 -26.66
N SER A 402 30.40 9.08 -27.86
CA SER A 402 31.14 10.33 -28.14
C SER A 402 30.34 11.60 -27.82
N PHE A 403 29.01 11.51 -27.77
CA PHE A 403 28.13 12.63 -27.40
C PHE A 403 27.71 12.61 -25.92
N THR A 404 28.04 11.55 -25.18
CA THR A 404 27.69 11.41 -23.76
C THR A 404 28.74 12.10 -22.88
N ARG A 405 28.31 13.08 -22.08
CA ARG A 405 29.22 13.91 -21.26
C ARG A 405 29.53 13.37 -19.86
N ASN A 406 28.73 12.42 -19.34
CA ASN A 406 28.89 11.92 -17.98
C ASN A 406 29.91 10.75 -17.95
N PRO A 407 31.07 10.88 -17.29
CA PRO A 407 32.12 9.87 -17.33
C PRO A 407 31.69 8.50 -16.80
N GLY A 408 30.90 8.46 -15.71
CA GLY A 408 30.46 7.20 -15.11
C GLY A 408 29.48 6.42 -16.00
N VAL A 409 28.63 7.13 -16.74
CA VAL A 409 27.70 6.54 -17.71
C VAL A 409 28.46 6.04 -18.95
N VAL A 410 29.53 6.74 -19.34
CA VAL A 410 30.39 6.33 -20.47
C VAL A 410 31.13 5.04 -20.14
N GLU A 411 31.71 4.92 -18.94
CA GLU A 411 32.44 3.73 -18.52
C GLU A 411 31.56 2.48 -18.55
N LEU A 412 30.38 2.52 -17.91
CA LEU A 412 29.42 1.42 -17.94
C LEU A 412 29.03 1.06 -19.37
N ASN A 413 28.64 2.05 -20.18
CA ASN A 413 28.16 1.80 -21.54
C ASN A 413 29.26 1.27 -22.47
N LEU A 414 30.54 1.50 -22.16
CA LEU A 414 31.66 0.91 -22.89
C LEU A 414 31.76 -0.61 -22.62
N TYR A 415 31.63 -1.02 -21.35
CA TYR A 415 31.56 -2.45 -20.99
C TYR A 415 30.31 -3.12 -21.58
N VAL A 416 29.17 -2.43 -21.54
CA VAL A 416 27.91 -2.91 -22.11
C VAL A 416 28.00 -3.04 -23.64
N LEU A 417 28.70 -2.12 -24.31
CA LEU A 417 28.94 -2.21 -25.76
C LEU A 417 29.83 -3.42 -26.10
N LEU A 418 30.88 -3.66 -25.32
CA LEU A 418 31.72 -4.86 -25.50
C LEU A 418 30.89 -6.14 -25.31
N TRP A 419 30.06 -6.17 -24.26
CA TRP A 419 29.13 -7.27 -24.01
C TRP A 419 28.13 -7.45 -25.18
N LEU A 420 27.58 -6.36 -25.75
CA LEU A 420 26.70 -6.42 -26.92
C LEU A 420 27.37 -7.06 -28.13
N LEU A 421 28.64 -6.70 -28.40
CA LEU A 421 29.39 -7.27 -29.51
C LEU A 421 29.67 -8.77 -29.29
N LEU A 422 30.01 -9.17 -28.07
CA LEU A 422 30.13 -10.59 -27.70
C LEU A 422 28.80 -11.33 -27.85
N PHE A 423 27.71 -10.73 -27.39
CA PHE A 423 26.36 -11.29 -27.50
C PHE A 423 25.93 -11.49 -28.96
N LEU A 424 26.16 -10.48 -29.82
CA LEU A 424 25.92 -10.58 -31.27
C LEU A 424 26.74 -11.70 -31.90
N MET A 425 28.02 -11.81 -31.53
CA MET A 425 28.90 -12.88 -32.00
C MET A 425 28.37 -14.27 -31.57
N MET A 426 27.96 -14.44 -30.31
CA MET A 426 27.43 -15.70 -29.78
C MET A 426 26.14 -16.14 -30.48
N ILE A 427 25.19 -15.22 -30.71
CA ILE A 427 23.95 -15.53 -31.43
C ILE A 427 24.22 -15.94 -32.88
N GLN A 428 25.21 -15.32 -33.53
CA GLN A 428 25.50 -15.54 -34.94
C GLN A 428 26.32 -16.81 -35.21
N GLN A 429 27.18 -17.25 -34.29
CA GLN A 429 28.04 -18.42 -34.46
C GLN A 429 27.31 -19.78 -34.44
N GLN A 430 25.98 -19.80 -34.38
CA GLN A 430 25.17 -21.03 -34.37
C GLN A 430 25.64 -22.08 -33.34
N LEU A 431 26.30 -21.67 -32.25
CA LEU A 431 26.67 -22.58 -31.15
C LEU A 431 25.44 -23.34 -30.60
N PHE A 432 24.24 -22.83 -30.88
CA PHE A 432 22.94 -23.46 -30.66
C PHE A 432 22.17 -23.58 -31.99
N SER A 433 22.56 -24.52 -32.85
CA SER A 433 21.94 -24.75 -34.17
C SER A 433 20.44 -25.13 -34.14
N GLY A 434 19.85 -25.37 -32.95
CA GLY A 434 18.42 -25.56 -32.73
C GLY A 434 17.56 -24.28 -32.76
N LEU A 435 18.18 -23.10 -32.74
CA LEU A 435 17.56 -21.76 -32.64
C LEU A 435 16.58 -21.37 -33.76
N ARG A 436 16.37 -22.20 -34.79
CA ARG A 436 15.52 -21.82 -35.92
C ARG A 436 14.03 -22.05 -35.71
N PHE A 437 13.60 -22.94 -34.80
CA PHE A 437 12.19 -23.36 -34.83
C PHE A 437 11.44 -23.52 -33.50
N ARG A 438 12.06 -23.85 -32.36
CA ARG A 438 11.33 -23.95 -31.06
C ARG A 438 12.26 -23.69 -29.88
N LEU A 439 11.86 -22.76 -29.00
CA LEU A 439 12.55 -22.49 -27.73
C LEU A 439 12.50 -23.73 -26.84
N ASN A 440 13.66 -24.35 -26.59
CA ASN A 440 13.78 -25.25 -25.45
C ASN A 440 13.95 -24.42 -24.18
N VAL A 441 13.31 -24.84 -23.09
CA VAL A 441 13.37 -24.16 -21.77
C VAL A 441 14.82 -24.00 -21.30
N SER A 442 15.68 -24.97 -21.62
CA SER A 442 17.12 -24.92 -21.33
C SER A 442 17.85 -23.76 -22.00
N GLU A 443 17.42 -23.33 -23.19
CA GLU A 443 18.05 -22.24 -23.93
C GLU A 443 17.65 -20.89 -23.33
N VAL A 444 16.38 -20.73 -22.95
CA VAL A 444 15.90 -19.54 -22.24
C VAL A 444 16.60 -19.42 -20.89
N LEU A 445 16.78 -20.54 -20.18
CA LEU A 445 17.50 -20.57 -18.90
C LEU A 445 18.99 -20.25 -19.05
N PHE A 446 19.65 -20.75 -20.10
CA PHE A 446 21.04 -20.41 -20.39
C PHE A 446 21.21 -18.91 -20.60
N TRP A 447 20.36 -18.30 -21.43
CA TRP A 447 20.44 -16.86 -21.67
C TRP A 447 20.09 -16.05 -20.44
N LEU A 448 19.12 -16.48 -19.63
CA LEU A 448 18.80 -15.83 -18.35
C LEU A 448 19.98 -15.85 -17.36
N PHE A 449 20.89 -16.82 -17.47
CA PHE A 449 22.11 -16.88 -16.65
C PHE A 449 23.26 -16.03 -17.21
N VAL A 450 23.30 -15.81 -18.53
CA VAL A 450 24.33 -15.01 -19.22
C VAL A 450 24.05 -13.51 -19.12
N PHE A 451 22.77 -13.14 -19.02
CA PHE A 451 22.29 -11.78 -18.74
C PHE A 451 22.26 -11.51 -17.24
#